data_AF-A0A523EAD8-F1
#
_entry.id   AF-A0A523EAD8-F1
#
_cell.length_a   1.000
_cell.length_b   1.000
_cell.length_c   1.000
_cell.angle_alpha   90.00
_cell.angle_beta   90.00
_cell.angle_gamma   90.00
#
_symmetry.space_group_name_H-M   'P 1'
#
loop_
_entity.id
_entity.type
_entity.pdbx_description
1 polymer ?
#
loop_
_entity_poly.entity_id
_entity_poly.type
_entity_poly.pdbx_seq_one_letter_code
_entity_poly.pdbx_strand_id
1 'polypeptide(L)' 'MTFINYASREINCKLVYYGPGLCGKTTNIQYIYEKTVPASKGKLISLATETDRTLFFDFLPLNLGTIRGFKVRF' A
#
# COMPACT_ATOMS: atom_id res chain seq x y z
N MET A 1 -5.59 -1.09 -9.68
CA MET A 1 -5.09 -1.01 -11.07
C MET A 1 -3.58 -0.85 -11.04
N THR A 2 -2.89 -1.48 -11.98
CA THR A 2 -1.44 -1.38 -12.13
C THR A 2 -1.11 -0.24 -13.09
N PHE A 3 -0.12 0.58 -12.75
CA PHE A 3 0.37 1.67 -13.57
C PHE A 3 1.86 1.48 -13.86
N ILE A 4 2.23 1.38 -15.13
CA ILE A 4 3.61 1.18 -15.57
C ILE A 4 4.14 2.50 -16.11
N ASN A 5 5.10 3.09 -15.40
CA ASN A 5 5.83 4.27 -15.84
C ASN A 5 7.13 3.82 -16.54
N TYR A 6 7.17 3.95 -17.87
CA TYR A 6 8.33 3.57 -18.67
C TYR A 6 9.50 4.56 -18.55
N ALA A 7 9.21 5.85 -18.33
CA ALA A 7 10.25 6.87 -18.20
C ALA A 7 11.06 6.69 -16.90
N SER A 8 10.38 6.42 -15.78
CA SER A 8 11.05 6.12 -14.50
C SER A 8 11.41 4.65 -14.32
N ARG A 9 10.95 3.76 -15.22
CA ARG A 9 11.01 2.29 -15.09
C ARG A 9 10.42 1.82 -13.76
N GLU A 10 9.18 2.20 -13.48
CA GLU A 10 8.47 1.83 -12.26
C GLU A 10 7.14 1.17 -12.56
N ILE A 11 6.82 0.10 -11.83
CA ILE A 11 5.52 -0.55 -11.84
C ILE A 11 4.86 -0.25 -10.50
N ASN A 12 3.73 0.45 -10.51
CA ASN A 12 2.96 0.80 -9.34
C ASN A 12 1.71 -0.07 -9.26
N CYS A 13 1.56 -0.85 -8.20
CA CYS A 13 0.46 -1.78 -8.00
C CYS A 13 -0.40 -1.33 -6.82
N LYS A 14 -1.68 -1.03 -7.04
CA LYS A 14 -2.60 -0.69 -5.95
C LYS A 14 -3.42 -1.91 -5.51
N LEU A 15 -3.23 -2.34 -4.26
CA LEU A 15 -4.07 -3.33 -3.58
C LEU A 15 -5.06 -2.62 -2.65
N VAL A 16 -6.32 -3.04 -2.66
CA VAL A 16 -7.37 -2.47 -1.80
C VAL A 16 -7.98 -3.60 -0.97
N TYR A 17 -7.87 -3.49 0.35
CA TYR A 17 -8.63 -4.34 1.27
C TYR A 17 -10.06 -3.81 1.31
N TYR A 18 -11.01 -4.61 0.82
CA TYR A 18 -12.43 -4.27 0.79
C TYR A 18 -13.22 -5.23 1.67
N GLY A 19 -14.30 -4.72 2.28
CA GLY A 19 -15.16 -5.50 3.17
C GLY A 19 -15.90 -4.64 4.19
N PRO A 20 -16.87 -5.21 4.92
CA PRO A 20 -17.68 -4.48 5.89
C PRO A 20 -16.84 -3.88 7.02
N GLY A 21 -17.43 -2.94 7.77
CA GLY A 21 -16.80 -2.38 8.97
C GLY A 21 -16.34 -3.48 9.93
N LEU A 22 -15.21 -3.27 10.61
CA LEU A 22 -14.66 -4.19 11.63
C LEU A 22 -14.27 -5.60 11.13
N CYS A 23 -14.26 -5.87 9.82
CA CYS A 23 -13.87 -7.18 9.28
C CYS A 23 -12.35 -7.46 9.25
N GLY A 24 -11.54 -6.67 9.97
CA GLY A 24 -10.09 -6.91 10.10
C GLY A 24 -9.19 -6.36 9.00
N LYS A 25 -9.68 -5.44 8.15
CA LYS A 25 -8.86 -4.81 7.06
C LYS A 25 -7.59 -4.14 7.60
N THR A 26 -7.75 -3.25 8.58
CA THR A 26 -6.63 -2.53 9.21
C THR A 26 -5.67 -3.48 9.91
N THR A 27 -6.19 -4.50 10.62
CA THR A 27 -5.37 -5.53 11.26
C THR A 27 -4.48 -6.27 10.25
N ASN A 28 -5.00 -6.56 9.06
CA ASN A 28 -4.22 -7.22 8.02
C ASN A 28 -3.07 -6.32 7.52
N ILE A 29 -3.35 -5.05 7.25
CA ILE A 29 -2.34 -4.09 6.80
C ILE A 29 -1.27 -3.86 7.88
N GLN A 30 -1.66 -3.76 9.15
CA GLN A 30 -0.74 -3.65 10.29
C GLN A 30 0.16 -4.88 10.40
N TYR A 31 -0.40 -6.08 10.31
CA TYR A 31 0.37 -7.32 10.36
C TYR A 31 1.41 -7.41 9.23
N ILE A 32 1.01 -7.07 8.00
CA ILE A 32 1.96 -7.04 6.86
C ILE A 32 3.04 -5.98 7.10
N TYR A 33 2.67 -4.78 7.57
CA TYR A 33 3.63 -3.73 7.88
C TYR A 33 4.66 -4.19 8.91
N GLU A 34 4.24 -4.79 10.02
CA GLU A 34 5.13 -5.28 11.07
C GLU A 34 6.09 -6.37 10.57
N LYS A 35 5.59 -7.31 9.75
CA LYS A 35 6.39 -8.42 9.21
C LYS A 35 7.26 -8.04 8.01
N THR A 36 7.07 -6.87 7.44
CA THR A 36 7.89 -6.39 6.31
C THR A 36 9.25 -5.86 6.80
N VAL A 37 10.31 -6.16 6.06
CA VAL A 37 11.68 -5.67 6.29
C VAL A 37 11.69 -4.13 6.35
N PRO A 38 12.28 -3.49 7.38
CA PRO A 38 12.26 -2.04 7.55
C PRO A 38 12.80 -1.25 6.34
N ALA A 39 13.80 -1.78 5.64
CA ALA A 39 14.38 -1.14 4.45
C ALA A 39 13.43 -1.14 3.23
N SER A 40 12.42 -2.01 3.22
CA SER A 40 11.51 -2.22 2.09
C SER A 40 10.12 -1.62 2.30
N LYS A 41 9.84 -1.04 3.48
CA LYS A 41 8.57 -0.39 3.80
C LYS A 41 8.77 1.09 4.09
N GLY A 42 7.92 1.95 3.53
CA GLY A 42 7.81 3.34 3.98
C GLY A 42 6.87 3.46 5.18
N LYS A 43 6.55 4.70 5.57
CA LYS A 43 5.66 4.96 6.71
C LYS A 43 4.23 4.51 6.38
N LEU A 44 3.58 3.83 7.34
CA LEU A 44 2.14 3.59 7.29
C LEU A 44 1.41 4.94 7.44
N ILE A 45 0.61 5.30 6.45
CA ILE A 45 -0.14 6.57 6.45
C ILE A 45 -1.62 6.25 6.61
N SER A 46 -2.25 6.81 7.65
CA SER A 46 -3.69 6.74 7.85
C SER A 46 -4.30 8.11 7.56
N LEU A 47 -5.16 8.20 6.55
CA LEU A 47 -5.91 9.42 6.22
C LEU A 47 -7.31 9.32 6.80
N ALA A 48 -7.76 10.37 7.51
CA ALA A 48 -9.14 10.51 7.97
C ALA A 48 -9.67 11.84 7.45
N THR A 49 -10.72 11.80 6.62
CA THR A 49 -11.43 13.01 6.15
C THR A 49 -12.60 13.33 7.07
N GLU A 50 -12.69 14.58 7.53
CA GLU A 50 -13.71 15.03 8.50
C GLU A 50 -15.13 15.01 7.95
N THR A 51 -15.31 15.14 6.64
CA THR A 51 -16.59 15.59 6.05
C THR A 51 -17.51 14.49 5.54
N ASP A 52 -17.02 13.26 5.32
CA ASP A 52 -17.88 12.18 4.85
C ASP A 52 -17.30 10.82 5.26
N ARG A 53 -18.05 10.12 6.13
CA ARG A 53 -17.90 8.70 6.49
C ARG A 53 -16.44 8.26 6.66
N THR A 54 -15.85 8.43 7.85
CA THR A 54 -14.65 7.73 8.37
C THR A 54 -13.93 6.83 7.35
N LEU A 55 -13.35 7.45 6.32
CA LEU A 55 -12.69 6.76 5.23
C LEU A 55 -11.25 6.55 5.68
N PHE A 56 -11.07 5.52 6.54
CA PHE A 56 -9.75 5.10 6.98
C PHE A 56 -9.06 4.37 5.82
N PHE A 57 -8.11 5.05 5.18
CA PHE A 57 -7.18 4.41 4.26
C PHE A 57 -5.83 4.25 4.93
N ASP A 58 -5.41 3.00 5.09
CA ASP A 58 -4.04 2.67 5.48
C ASP A 58 -3.22 2.44 4.19
N PHE A 59 -2.23 3.31 3.95
CA PHE A 59 -1.32 3.19 2.82
C PHE A 59 0.01 2.58 3.27
N LEU A 60 0.35 1.42 2.70
CA LEU A 60 1.60 0.72 2.96
C LEU A 60 2.49 0.74 1.72
N PRO A 61 3.41 1.72 1.60
CA PRO A 61 4.35 1.77 0.49
C PRO A 61 5.37 0.64 0.62
N LEU A 62 5.40 -0.25 -0.36
CA LEU A 62 6.35 -1.37 -0.42
C LEU A 62 7.25 -1.27 -1.63
N ASN A 63 8.53 -1.56 -1.43
CA ASN A 63 9.49 -1.76 -2.51
C ASN A 63 9.87 -3.24 -2.57
N LEU A 64 9.44 -3.92 -3.64
CA LEU A 64 9.68 -5.35 -3.84
C LEU A 64 10.91 -5.66 -4.72
N GLY A 65 11.72 -4.65 -5.04
CA GLY A 65 12.90 -4.81 -5.87
C GLY A 65 12.60 -4.62 -7.37
N THR A 66 13.36 -5.29 -8.22
CA THR A 66 13.33 -5.08 -9.67
C THR A 66 12.87 -6.32 -10.46
N ILE A 67 11.97 -6.10 -11.43
CA ILE A 67 11.53 -7.12 -12.38
C ILE A 67 11.79 -6.59 -13.79
N ARG A 68 12.60 -7.31 -14.57
CA ARG A 68 12.96 -6.94 -15.97
C ARG A 68 13.44 -5.48 -16.10
N GLY A 69 14.17 -4.98 -15.11
CA GLY A 69 14.70 -3.61 -15.09
C GLY A 69 13.71 -2.54 -14.60
N PHE A 70 12.51 -2.91 -14.18
CA PHE A 70 11.53 -2.01 -13.55
C PHE A 70 11.52 -2.18 -12.04
N LYS A 71 11.50 -1.08 -11.27
CA LYS A 71 11.28 -1.10 -9.83
C LYS A 71 9.80 -1.33 -9.55
N VAL A 72 9.47 -2.28 -8.67
CA VAL A 72 8.09 -2.60 -8.30
C VAL A 72 7.73 -1.94 -6.99
N ARG A 73 6.68 -1.11 -7.02
CA ARG A 73 6.17 -0.33 -5.89
C ARG A 73 4.69 -0.60 -5.66
N PHE A 74 4.27 -0.52 -4.41
CA PHE A 74 2.87 -0.58 -3.98
C PHE A 74 2.48 0.69 -3.25
#